data_AF-A0A7R9DEG4-F1
#
_entry.id   AF-A0A7R9DEG4-F1
#
_cell.length_a   1.000
_cell.length_b   1.000
_cell.length_c   1.000
_cell.angle_alpha   90.00
_cell.angle_beta   90.00
_cell.angle_gamma   90.00
#
_symmetry.space_group_name_H-M   'P 1'
#
loop_
_entity.id
_entity.type
_entity.pdbx_description
1 polymer ?
#
loop_
_entity_poly.entity_id
_entity_poly.type
_entity_poly.pdbx_seq_one_letter_code
_entity_poly.pdbx_strand_id
1 'polypeptide(L)'
;MLIDIGLKLSVMYTMLPIVILSLFMGLVGTGDAAAIIPKAGCSVSVNTDLAAPQPLLLIPGGSLDVYGFKLPTVPGDVINFLAGETLTLACPGTNNFLNVAGTGNSVVTATCVSEKNFRINGVNYAFSTLTCRSIPSHTARATGKICYNKNIELEVGFLVGNNFYNLHEICFDSADANPIYTKFELVANIGGLQTGFPRPSWVEGGFYPNLTPNTQYGRNQQIATLSTILGSTDLGAQYVSSTSDYYLSRGHLIAKADYVYGSQQRATFYYMNS
;
A
#
# COMPACT_ATOMS: atom_id res chain seq x y z
N MET A 1 -39.32 -10.44 -35.04
CA MET A 1 -39.07 -10.20 -33.60
C MET A 1 -38.84 -8.71 -33.44
N LEU A 2 -39.95 -8.00 -33.25
CA LEU A 2 -40.10 -6.56 -33.05
C LEU A 2 -41.59 -6.42 -32.75
N ILE A 3 -41.94 -6.15 -31.49
CA ILE A 3 -43.24 -5.54 -31.17
C ILE A 3 -42.95 -4.43 -30.17
N ASP A 4 -43.40 -3.27 -30.63
CA ASP A 4 -43.24 -1.95 -30.10
C ASP A 4 -44.31 -1.62 -29.05
N ILE A 5 -44.06 -0.49 -28.41
CA ILE A 5 -44.58 0.14 -27.20
C ILE A 5 -46.11 0.25 -27.10
N GLY A 6 -46.62 0.07 -25.87
CA GLY A 6 -47.97 0.46 -25.47
C GLY A 6 -48.02 0.98 -24.04
N LEU A 7 -47.62 2.25 -23.86
CA LEU A 7 -47.76 3.01 -22.61
C LEU A 7 -49.24 3.32 -22.36
N LYS A 8 -49.78 3.01 -21.17
CA LYS A 8 -50.99 3.66 -20.64
C LYS A 8 -50.79 4.08 -19.19
N LEU A 9 -50.65 5.40 -19.03
CA LEU A 9 -50.71 6.13 -17.77
C LEU A 9 -52.19 6.31 -17.39
N SER A 10 -52.58 5.98 -16.17
CA SER A 10 -53.77 6.59 -15.56
C SER A 10 -53.56 6.71 -14.05
N VAL A 11 -53.43 7.97 -13.62
CA VAL A 11 -53.39 8.41 -12.24
C VAL A 11 -54.83 8.58 -11.77
N MET A 12 -55.20 7.94 -10.66
CA MET A 12 -56.49 8.17 -10.01
C MET A 12 -56.22 8.50 -8.53
N TYR A 13 -56.29 9.78 -8.21
CA TYR A 13 -56.26 10.32 -6.85
C TYR A 13 -57.68 10.22 -6.28
N THR A 14 -57.86 9.52 -5.16
CA THR A 14 -59.09 9.56 -4.37
C THR A 14 -58.74 9.92 -2.93
N MET A 15 -59.22 11.08 -2.49
CA MET A 15 -59.22 11.53 -1.10
C MET A 15 -60.18 10.69 -0.25
N LEU A 16 -59.86 10.46 1.02
CA LEU A 16 -60.81 10.26 2.14
C LEU A 16 -60.05 10.37 3.50
N PRO A 17 -60.71 10.49 4.67
CA PRO A 17 -60.70 11.71 5.46
C PRO A 17 -60.03 11.58 6.84
N ILE A 18 -59.83 12.76 7.46
CA ILE A 18 -59.33 13.01 8.80
C ILE A 18 -60.12 12.23 9.85
N VAL A 19 -59.43 11.39 10.64
CA VAL A 19 -59.95 10.81 11.88
C VAL A 19 -59.16 11.38 13.05
N ILE A 20 -59.91 11.99 13.97
CA ILE A 20 -59.48 12.64 15.20
C ILE A 20 -58.91 11.59 16.16
N LEU A 21 -57.63 11.68 16.51
CA LEU A 21 -57.00 10.85 17.53
C LEU A 21 -57.14 11.52 18.90
N SER A 22 -57.90 10.87 19.77
CA SER A 22 -58.14 11.23 21.16
C SER A 22 -56.88 11.12 22.03
N LEU A 23 -56.73 12.10 22.94
CA LEU A 23 -55.74 12.13 24.02
C LEU A 23 -55.81 10.83 24.86
N PHE A 24 -54.69 10.11 24.92
CA PHE A 24 -54.36 9.28 26.07
C PHE A 24 -53.12 9.88 26.76
N MET A 25 -53.35 10.55 27.89
CA MET A 25 -52.33 10.85 28.88
C MET A 25 -51.92 9.53 29.55
N GLY A 26 -50.91 8.86 28.99
CA GLY A 26 -50.18 7.81 29.68
C GLY A 26 -48.93 8.41 30.29
N LEU A 27 -48.87 8.48 31.63
CA LEU A 27 -47.60 8.64 32.35
C LEU A 27 -46.75 7.39 32.09
N VAL A 28 -45.89 7.44 31.08
CA VAL A 28 -44.75 6.54 30.97
C VAL A 28 -43.58 7.27 31.61
N GLY A 29 -43.13 6.78 32.77
CA GLY A 29 -41.87 7.22 33.35
C GLY A 29 -40.76 6.99 32.33
N THR A 30 -40.20 8.07 31.80
CA THR A 30 -38.98 8.02 31.00
C THR A 30 -37.85 7.69 31.94
N GLY A 31 -37.55 6.41 32.10
CA GLY A 31 -36.19 6.02 32.43
C GLY A 31 -35.32 6.55 31.30
N ASP A 32 -34.38 7.43 31.63
CA ASP A 32 -33.35 7.91 30.70
C ASP A 32 -32.54 6.69 30.23
N ALA A 33 -33.01 6.02 29.19
CA ALA A 33 -32.16 5.24 28.34
C ALA A 33 -31.20 6.25 27.71
N ALA A 34 -30.04 6.43 28.34
CA ALA A 34 -28.94 7.16 27.74
C ALA A 34 -28.79 6.62 26.32
N ALA A 35 -29.12 7.45 25.33
CA ALA A 35 -28.88 7.12 23.95
C ALA A 35 -27.40 6.73 23.88
N ILE A 36 -27.10 5.49 23.50
CA ILE A 36 -25.73 5.09 23.20
C ILE A 36 -25.37 5.87 21.94
N ILE A 37 -24.84 7.08 22.12
CA ILE A 37 -24.26 7.85 21.03
C ILE A 37 -23.12 6.97 20.53
N PRO A 38 -23.14 6.51 19.26
CA PRO A 38 -22.02 5.78 18.70
C PRO A 38 -20.80 6.66 18.91
N LYS A 39 -19.83 6.18 19.69
CA LYS A 39 -18.62 6.94 19.96
C LYS A 39 -17.98 7.23 18.60
N ALA A 40 -17.75 8.50 18.29
CA ALA A 40 -17.19 8.89 16.99
C ALA A 40 -15.89 8.11 16.76
N GLY A 41 -15.80 7.45 15.61
CA GLY A 41 -14.64 6.64 15.22
C GLY A 41 -13.40 7.48 14.94
N CYS A 42 -12.40 6.89 14.28
CA CYS A 42 -11.19 7.59 13.88
C CYS A 42 -11.10 7.72 12.36
N SER A 43 -10.53 8.83 11.89
CA SER A 43 -10.31 9.13 10.48
C SER A 43 -8.89 9.66 10.28
N VAL A 44 -8.09 8.93 9.51
CA VAL A 44 -6.66 9.23 9.27
C VAL A 44 -6.42 9.36 7.78
N SER A 45 -5.96 10.52 7.30
CA SER A 45 -5.57 10.70 5.89
C SER A 45 -4.16 10.17 5.63
N VAL A 46 -4.01 9.37 4.57
CA VAL A 46 -2.70 8.81 4.20
C VAL A 46 -1.72 9.88 3.68
N ASN A 47 -2.21 11.04 3.24
CA ASN A 47 -1.38 12.14 2.75
C ASN A 47 -1.07 13.21 3.80
N THR A 48 -1.85 13.33 4.88
CA THR A 48 -1.71 14.44 5.84
C THR A 48 -1.48 14.02 7.29
N ASP A 49 -1.85 12.80 7.68
CA ASP A 49 -1.78 12.35 9.08
C ASP A 49 -0.67 11.32 9.33
N LEU A 50 -0.01 10.80 8.29
CA LEU A 50 1.10 9.85 8.41
C LEU A 50 2.44 10.59 8.50
N ALA A 51 2.93 10.80 9.72
CA ALA A 51 4.26 11.37 9.91
C ALA A 51 5.38 10.38 9.51
N ALA A 52 6.43 10.89 8.89
CA ALA A 52 7.61 10.10 8.54
C ALA A 52 8.59 9.99 9.72
N PRO A 53 9.24 8.82 9.95
CA PRO A 53 9.06 7.55 9.24
C PRO A 53 7.76 6.84 9.66
N GLN A 54 6.85 6.62 8.72
CA GLN A 54 5.53 6.04 9.03
C GLN A 54 5.63 4.53 9.26
N PRO A 55 4.91 3.97 10.25
CA PRO A 55 4.76 2.52 10.40
C PRO A 55 3.93 1.92 9.27
N LEU A 56 4.03 0.59 9.12
CA LEU A 56 3.04 -0.15 8.35
C LEU A 56 1.72 -0.18 9.13
N LEU A 57 0.62 0.09 8.45
CA LEU A 57 -0.74 -0.02 9.00
C LEU A 57 -1.33 -1.39 8.62
N LEU A 58 -1.31 -2.33 9.56
CA LEU A 58 -1.70 -3.72 9.32
C LEU A 58 -2.99 -4.06 10.07
N ILE A 59 -3.86 -4.84 9.42
CA ILE A 59 -5.08 -5.38 10.04
C ILE A 59 -4.65 -6.50 11.00
N PRO A 60 -4.98 -6.43 12.31
CA PRO A 60 -4.68 -7.50 13.24
C PRO A 60 -5.29 -8.84 12.78
N GLY A 61 -4.45 -9.86 12.60
CA GLY A 61 -4.89 -11.16 12.08
C GLY A 61 -5.35 -11.15 10.61
N GLY A 62 -5.08 -10.07 9.87
CA GLY A 62 -5.37 -9.97 8.44
C GLY A 62 -4.53 -10.91 7.58
N SER A 63 -4.82 -10.93 6.29
CA SER A 63 -4.03 -11.69 5.31
C SER A 63 -2.58 -11.19 5.24
N LEU A 64 -1.71 -12.00 4.64
CA LEU A 64 -0.30 -11.68 4.46
C LEU A 64 0.00 -11.14 3.06
N ASP A 65 -1.01 -10.56 2.41
CA ASP A 65 -0.95 -9.91 1.10
C ASP A 65 -1.37 -8.43 1.21
N VAL A 66 -1.70 -7.78 0.09
CA VAL A 66 -2.13 -6.38 0.06
C VAL A 66 -3.38 -6.11 0.90
N TYR A 67 -4.25 -7.10 1.10
CA TYR A 67 -5.45 -6.99 1.95
C TYR A 67 -5.13 -7.09 3.45
N GLY A 68 -3.89 -7.43 3.81
CA GLY A 68 -3.39 -7.38 5.18
C GLY A 68 -3.15 -5.96 5.68
N PHE A 69 -3.11 -4.98 4.77
CA PHE A 69 -2.92 -3.58 5.09
C PHE A 69 -4.28 -2.93 5.31
N LYS A 70 -4.38 -2.04 6.30
CA LYS A 70 -5.56 -1.20 6.45
C LYS A 70 -5.52 -0.18 5.30
N LEU A 71 -6.50 -0.15 4.40
CA LEU A 71 -6.50 0.73 3.21
C LEU A 71 -7.46 1.93 3.39
N PRO A 72 -7.24 3.06 2.68
CA PRO A 72 -8.17 4.20 2.71
C PRO A 72 -9.51 3.84 2.08
N THR A 73 -10.58 4.52 2.46
CA THR A 73 -11.92 4.31 1.90
C THR A 73 -11.97 4.83 0.47
N VAL A 74 -12.64 4.10 -0.44
CA VAL A 74 -12.79 4.51 -1.85
C VAL A 74 -14.11 5.26 -2.05
N PRO A 75 -14.11 6.40 -2.76
CA PRO A 75 -12.96 7.19 -3.19
C PRO A 75 -12.35 8.00 -2.03
N GLY A 76 -11.06 8.31 -2.11
CA GLY A 76 -10.37 9.20 -1.17
C GLY A 76 -9.16 8.57 -0.50
N ASP A 77 -8.52 9.36 0.35
CA ASP A 77 -7.25 9.04 1.00
C ASP A 77 -7.41 8.82 2.53
N VAL A 78 -8.65 8.75 3.01
CA VAL A 78 -8.97 8.65 4.44
C VAL A 78 -9.27 7.21 4.84
N ILE A 79 -8.52 6.72 5.81
CA ILE A 79 -8.78 5.47 6.51
C ILE A 79 -9.76 5.74 7.65
N ASN A 80 -10.87 5.00 7.67
CA ASN A 80 -11.85 5.06 8.74
C ASN A 80 -11.76 3.85 9.66
N PHE A 81 -11.89 4.11 10.95
CA PHE A 81 -11.88 3.12 12.02
C PHE A 81 -13.12 3.28 12.89
N LEU A 82 -13.75 2.17 13.28
CA LEU A 82 -14.76 2.19 14.32
C LEU A 82 -14.11 2.51 15.67
N ALA A 83 -14.84 3.17 16.57
CA ALA A 83 -14.35 3.35 17.93
C ALA A 83 -14.10 1.99 18.60
N GLY A 84 -12.92 1.80 19.18
CA GLY A 84 -12.48 0.51 19.71
C GLY A 84 -11.87 -0.45 18.68
N GLU A 85 -11.91 -0.13 17.39
CA GLU A 85 -11.22 -0.92 16.36
C GLU A 85 -9.70 -0.89 16.60
N THR A 86 -9.07 -2.04 16.39
CA THR A 86 -7.63 -2.20 16.59
C THR A 86 -6.88 -2.17 15.27
N LEU A 87 -5.65 -1.66 15.33
CA LEU A 87 -4.72 -1.52 14.23
C LEU A 87 -3.36 -2.00 14.70
N THR A 88 -2.65 -2.78 13.87
CA THR A 88 -1.26 -3.14 14.13
C THR A 88 -0.33 -2.16 13.44
N LEU A 89 0.51 -1.49 14.21
CA LEU A 89 1.60 -0.64 13.73
C LEU A 89 2.90 -1.44 13.73
N ALA A 90 3.53 -1.58 12.57
CA ALA A 90 4.77 -2.34 12.44
C ALA A 90 5.93 -1.52 11.86
N CYS A 91 7.10 -1.68 12.48
CA CYS A 91 8.36 -1.06 12.13
C CYS A 91 9.40 -2.15 11.78
N PRO A 92 9.27 -2.84 10.64
CA PRO A 92 10.24 -3.87 10.26
C PRO A 92 11.62 -3.29 9.97
N GLY A 93 12.65 -4.11 10.17
CA GLY A 93 14.06 -3.74 10.03
C GLY A 93 14.84 -3.87 11.34
N THR A 94 16.16 -3.96 11.22
CA THR A 94 17.06 -4.11 12.36
C THR A 94 16.99 -2.90 13.29
N ASN A 95 16.75 -3.12 14.58
CA ASN A 95 16.65 -2.07 15.61
C ASN A 95 15.60 -0.98 15.29
N ASN A 96 14.58 -1.32 14.50
CA ASN A 96 13.49 -0.42 14.16
C ASN A 96 12.27 -0.70 15.07
N PHE A 97 11.73 0.34 15.68
CA PHE A 97 10.64 0.26 16.65
C PHE A 97 9.79 1.53 16.61
N LEU A 98 8.60 1.46 17.20
CA LEU A 98 7.72 2.62 17.31
C LEU A 98 8.28 3.61 18.35
N ASN A 99 8.38 4.90 18.00
CA ASN A 99 8.85 5.99 18.85
C ASN A 99 7.79 6.42 19.88
N VAL A 100 7.28 5.47 20.65
CA VAL A 100 6.30 5.69 21.71
C VAL A 100 6.91 5.28 23.05
N ALA A 101 6.73 6.13 24.07
CA ALA A 101 7.27 5.90 25.39
C ALA A 101 6.82 4.53 25.95
N GLY A 102 7.75 3.74 26.46
CA GLY A 102 7.46 2.48 27.15
C GLY A 102 7.11 1.28 26.26
N THR A 103 7.20 1.37 24.93
CA THR A 103 7.07 0.18 24.05
C THR A 103 8.43 -0.39 23.66
N GLY A 104 9.27 0.38 22.94
CA GLY A 104 10.52 -0.14 22.35
C GLY A 104 10.32 -1.32 21.38
N ASN A 105 9.06 -1.60 21.00
CA ASN A 105 8.66 -2.76 20.22
C ASN A 105 8.54 -2.42 18.74
N SER A 106 8.91 -3.38 17.89
CA SER A 106 8.77 -3.28 16.43
C SER A 106 7.34 -3.52 15.94
N VAL A 107 6.47 -4.06 16.80
CA VAL A 107 5.06 -4.32 16.50
C VAL A 107 4.22 -3.89 17.70
N VAL A 108 3.23 -3.03 17.47
CA VAL A 108 2.40 -2.44 18.53
C VAL A 108 0.94 -2.42 18.08
N THR A 109 0.04 -2.81 18.97
CA THR A 109 -1.41 -2.66 18.74
C THR A 109 -1.87 -1.29 19.24
N ALA A 110 -2.50 -0.53 18.35
CA ALA A 110 -3.17 0.72 18.64
C ALA A 110 -4.69 0.53 18.57
N THR A 111 -5.44 1.19 19.44
CA THR A 111 -6.91 1.13 19.47
C THR A 111 -7.49 2.50 19.15
N CYS A 112 -8.39 2.59 18.17
CA CYS A 112 -9.08 3.84 17.87
C CYS A 112 -9.90 4.32 19.08
N VAL A 113 -9.72 5.59 19.47
CA VAL A 113 -10.49 6.24 20.54
C VAL A 113 -11.57 7.14 19.96
N SER A 114 -11.14 8.18 19.23
CA SER A 114 -11.98 9.13 18.50
C SER A 114 -11.12 10.07 17.65
N GLU A 115 -11.67 10.60 16.56
CA GLU A 115 -11.03 11.54 15.63
C GLU A 115 -9.69 11.04 15.09
N LYS A 116 -8.56 11.54 15.58
CA LYS A 116 -7.22 11.11 15.18
C LYS A 116 -6.43 10.51 16.35
N ASN A 117 -7.11 10.15 17.44
CA ASN A 117 -6.48 9.69 18.66
C ASN A 117 -6.57 8.17 18.80
N PHE A 118 -5.43 7.55 19.06
CA PHE A 118 -5.28 6.12 19.24
C PHE A 118 -4.65 5.82 20.59
N ARG A 119 -5.15 4.78 21.25
CA ARG A 119 -4.66 4.34 22.54
C ARG A 119 -3.66 3.20 22.37
N ILE A 120 -2.50 3.34 23.01
CA ILE A 120 -1.44 2.33 23.09
C ILE A 120 -1.07 2.20 24.57
N ASN A 121 -1.12 0.98 25.13
CA ASN A 121 -0.79 0.70 26.53
C ASN A 121 -1.49 1.63 27.55
N GLY A 122 -2.75 2.00 27.29
CA GLY A 122 -3.54 2.87 28.16
C GLY A 122 -3.35 4.38 27.94
N VAL A 123 -2.38 4.80 27.11
CA VAL A 123 -2.09 6.21 26.83
C VAL A 123 -2.62 6.59 25.45
N ASN A 124 -3.22 7.77 25.33
CA ASN A 124 -3.74 8.30 24.07
C ASN A 124 -2.65 9.08 23.33
N TYR A 125 -2.52 8.82 22.03
CA TYR A 125 -1.59 9.46 21.12
C TYR A 125 -2.35 9.99 19.91
N ALA A 126 -2.02 11.20 19.47
CA ALA A 126 -2.42 11.66 18.15
C ALA A 126 -1.71 10.79 17.10
N PHE A 127 -2.43 10.36 16.05
CA PHE A 127 -1.90 9.44 15.05
C PHE A 127 -0.62 9.96 14.39
N SER A 128 -0.54 11.27 14.16
CA SER A 128 0.64 11.95 13.61
C SER A 128 1.90 11.85 14.47
N THR A 129 1.81 11.39 15.72
CA THR A 129 2.98 11.16 16.59
C THR A 129 3.52 9.72 16.50
N LEU A 130 2.76 8.81 15.88
CA LEU A 130 3.06 7.38 15.81
C LEU A 130 4.01 7.11 14.65
N THR A 131 5.31 7.27 14.91
CA THR A 131 6.38 7.08 13.92
C THR A 131 7.28 5.91 14.29
N CYS A 132 7.89 5.28 13.29
CA CYS A 132 9.01 4.37 13.48
C CYS A 132 10.32 5.14 13.65
N ARG A 133 11.30 4.52 14.31
CA ARG A 133 12.68 5.02 14.38
C ARG A 133 13.30 5.21 12.99
N SER A 134 12.96 4.35 12.05
CA SER A 134 13.45 4.40 10.66
C SER A 134 12.36 3.92 9.70
N ILE A 135 12.50 4.25 8.42
CA ILE A 135 11.54 3.81 7.40
C ILE A 135 11.46 2.26 7.44
N PRO A 136 10.27 1.67 7.54
CA PRO A 136 10.06 0.22 7.44
C PRO A 136 10.88 -0.41 6.31
N SER A 137 11.72 -1.38 6.66
CA SER A 137 12.55 -2.09 5.69
C SER A 137 11.72 -3.10 4.91
N HIS A 138 11.74 -2.98 3.57
CA HIS A 138 11.23 -4.01 2.67
C HIS A 138 12.31 -5.07 2.40
N THR A 139 11.90 -6.26 2.01
CA THR A 139 12.77 -7.41 1.76
C THR A 139 12.33 -8.12 0.49
N ALA A 140 13.30 -8.52 -0.32
CA ALA A 140 13.10 -9.46 -1.40
C ALA A 140 13.75 -10.80 -1.01
N ARG A 141 13.07 -11.91 -1.27
CA ARG A 141 13.58 -13.25 -0.99
C ARG A 141 13.09 -14.27 -2.02
N ALA A 142 13.84 -15.35 -2.22
CA ALA A 142 13.36 -16.47 -3.00
C ALA A 142 12.25 -17.20 -2.23
N THR A 143 11.18 -17.59 -2.93
CA THR A 143 10.07 -18.37 -2.32
C THR A 143 10.42 -19.85 -2.19
N GLY A 144 11.50 -20.29 -2.85
CA GLY A 144 11.87 -21.71 -3.01
C GLY A 144 11.09 -22.42 -4.11
N LYS A 145 10.16 -21.72 -4.78
CA LYS A 145 9.41 -22.25 -5.93
C LYS A 145 10.10 -21.88 -7.23
N ILE A 146 9.70 -22.60 -8.28
CA ILE A 146 10.04 -22.29 -9.66
C ILE A 146 8.84 -21.68 -10.38
N CYS A 147 9.11 -20.77 -11.30
CA CYS A 147 8.12 -20.14 -12.17
C CYS A 147 8.36 -20.58 -13.63
N TYR A 148 7.83 -19.82 -14.59
CA TYR A 148 7.92 -20.12 -16.03
C TYR A 148 9.34 -20.50 -16.47
N ASN A 149 9.44 -21.56 -17.27
CA ASN A 149 10.70 -22.10 -17.80
C ASN A 149 11.76 -22.46 -16.74
N LYS A 150 11.32 -22.92 -15.55
CA LYS A 150 12.21 -23.34 -14.44
C LYS A 150 13.05 -22.20 -13.84
N ASN A 151 12.65 -20.96 -14.06
CA ASN A 151 13.23 -19.79 -13.41
C ASN A 151 12.85 -19.72 -11.93
N ILE A 152 13.53 -18.88 -11.16
CA ILE A 152 13.27 -18.74 -9.73
C ILE A 152 12.11 -17.78 -9.48
N GLU A 153 11.23 -18.12 -8.54
CA GLU A 153 10.22 -17.20 -8.04
C GLU A 153 10.76 -16.44 -6.83
N LEU A 154 10.69 -15.12 -6.91
CA LEU A 154 11.01 -14.19 -5.84
C LEU A 154 9.73 -13.53 -5.35
N GLU A 155 9.71 -13.15 -4.08
CA GLU A 155 8.66 -12.32 -3.49
C GLU A 155 9.27 -11.09 -2.81
N VAL A 156 8.55 -9.98 -2.86
CA VAL A 156 8.94 -8.70 -2.27
C VAL A 156 7.87 -8.22 -1.33
N GLY A 157 8.26 -7.84 -0.11
CA GLY A 157 7.32 -7.50 0.94
C GLY A 157 7.98 -7.02 2.22
N PHE A 158 7.30 -7.20 3.35
CA PHE A 158 7.79 -6.81 4.67
C PHE A 158 7.80 -8.01 5.62
N LEU A 159 8.97 -8.28 6.22
CA LEU A 159 9.09 -9.26 7.29
C LEU A 159 8.77 -8.60 8.64
N VAL A 160 7.62 -8.94 9.21
CA VAL A 160 7.11 -8.42 10.48
C VAL A 160 7.01 -9.58 11.47
N GLY A 161 7.97 -9.67 12.39
CA GLY A 161 8.15 -10.88 13.20
C GLY A 161 8.45 -12.07 12.29
N ASN A 162 7.61 -13.10 12.35
CA ASN A 162 7.70 -14.28 11.48
C ASN A 162 6.79 -14.21 10.24
N ASN A 163 5.97 -13.16 10.13
CA ASN A 163 5.01 -13.01 9.05
C ASN A 163 5.61 -12.19 7.92
N PHE A 164 5.51 -12.70 6.69
CA PHE A 164 5.95 -11.98 5.51
C PHE A 164 4.73 -11.43 4.78
N TYR A 165 4.54 -10.11 4.82
CA TYR A 165 3.48 -9.41 4.10
C TYR A 165 3.94 -9.20 2.66
N ASN A 166 3.55 -10.11 1.77
CA ASN A 166 3.90 -10.11 0.36
C ASN A 166 3.16 -8.98 -0.37
N LEU A 167 3.87 -8.25 -1.23
CA LEU A 167 3.29 -7.23 -2.10
C LEU A 167 3.25 -7.67 -3.56
N HIS A 168 4.28 -8.36 -4.02
CA HIS A 168 4.39 -8.84 -5.39
C HIS A 168 5.40 -9.96 -5.55
N GLU A 169 5.19 -10.73 -6.62
CA GLU A 169 6.01 -11.84 -7.05
C GLU A 169 6.77 -11.47 -8.33
N ILE A 170 7.95 -12.05 -8.51
CA ILE A 170 8.81 -11.84 -9.66
C ILE A 170 9.30 -13.20 -10.13
N CYS A 171 9.06 -13.53 -11.40
CA CYS A 171 9.71 -14.65 -12.05
C CYS A 171 11.03 -14.17 -12.65
N PHE A 172 12.15 -14.67 -12.14
CA PHE A 172 13.46 -14.13 -12.44
C PHE A 172 14.39 -15.20 -13.03
N ASP A 173 14.95 -14.92 -14.20
CA ASP A 173 16.05 -15.70 -14.76
C ASP A 173 17.36 -15.19 -14.18
N SER A 174 17.91 -15.96 -13.23
CA SER A 174 19.18 -15.61 -12.58
C SER A 174 20.41 -15.81 -13.46
N ALA A 175 20.30 -16.58 -14.55
CA ALA A 175 21.42 -16.80 -15.46
C ALA A 175 21.62 -15.57 -16.37
N ASP A 176 20.52 -15.05 -16.91
CA ASP A 176 20.54 -13.88 -17.80
C ASP A 176 20.28 -12.55 -17.06
N ALA A 177 20.10 -12.61 -15.74
CA ALA A 177 19.80 -11.46 -14.90
C ALA A 177 18.55 -10.69 -15.34
N ASN A 178 17.54 -11.41 -15.83
CA ASN A 178 16.40 -10.88 -16.54
C ASN A 178 15.07 -11.23 -15.82
N PRO A 179 14.22 -10.25 -15.48
CA PRO A 179 12.86 -10.55 -15.05
C PRO A 179 12.00 -11.01 -16.22
N ILE A 180 11.40 -12.19 -16.09
CA ILE A 180 10.51 -12.77 -17.10
C ILE A 180 9.11 -12.14 -17.01
N TYR A 181 8.59 -12.03 -15.79
CA TYR A 181 7.35 -11.32 -15.49
C TYR A 181 7.29 -10.97 -14.01
N THR A 182 6.40 -10.04 -13.69
CA THR A 182 6.03 -9.67 -12.32
C THR A 182 4.53 -9.80 -12.13
N LYS A 183 4.10 -10.11 -10.91
CA LYS A 183 2.69 -10.27 -10.57
C LYS A 183 2.37 -9.57 -9.25
N PHE A 184 1.32 -8.77 -9.25
CA PHE A 184 0.83 -8.09 -8.06
C PHE A 184 -0.68 -7.92 -8.13
N GLU A 185 -1.27 -7.53 -7.01
CA GLU A 185 -2.69 -7.23 -6.91
C GLU A 185 -2.93 -5.73 -6.83
N LEU A 186 -3.65 -5.20 -7.82
CA LEU A 186 -4.03 -3.79 -7.88
C LEU A 186 -5.38 -3.59 -7.17
N VAL A 187 -5.36 -2.86 -6.06
CA VAL A 187 -6.56 -2.58 -5.26
C VAL A 187 -7.20 -1.25 -5.67
N ALA A 188 -8.53 -1.14 -5.68
CA ALA A 188 -9.23 0.11 -6.03
C ALA A 188 -8.83 1.30 -5.11
N ASN A 189 -8.35 1.00 -3.90
CA ASN A 189 -7.86 1.96 -2.92
C ASN A 189 -6.64 2.76 -3.40
N ILE A 190 -5.98 2.36 -4.51
CA ILE A 190 -4.95 3.17 -5.15
C ILE A 190 -5.44 4.57 -5.55
N GLY A 191 -6.75 4.79 -5.71
CA GLY A 191 -7.30 6.14 -5.88
C GLY A 191 -6.99 7.10 -4.72
N GLY A 192 -6.62 6.57 -3.56
CA GLY A 192 -6.16 7.31 -2.38
C GLY A 192 -4.67 7.24 -2.11
N LEU A 193 -3.83 6.93 -3.11
CA LEU A 193 -2.40 6.72 -2.89
C LEU A 193 -1.70 7.91 -2.21
N GLN A 194 -0.63 7.61 -1.49
CA GLN A 194 0.26 8.61 -0.92
C GLN A 194 1.10 9.25 -2.02
N THR A 195 1.02 10.57 -2.15
CA THR A 195 1.77 11.33 -3.15
C THR A 195 3.06 11.89 -2.56
N GLY A 196 4.06 12.14 -3.41
CA GLY A 196 5.30 12.80 -2.97
C GLY A 196 6.21 11.99 -2.04
N PHE A 197 5.95 10.71 -1.76
CA PHE A 197 6.80 9.93 -0.87
C PHE A 197 8.22 9.74 -1.45
N PRO A 198 9.30 9.93 -0.65
CA PRO A 198 10.67 9.87 -1.16
C PRO A 198 11.03 8.54 -1.82
N ARG A 199 11.56 8.64 -3.04
CA ARG A 199 12.11 7.51 -3.80
C ARG A 199 13.40 6.98 -3.12
N PRO A 200 13.60 5.66 -3.02
CA PRO A 200 14.87 5.07 -2.59
C PRO A 200 15.82 4.89 -3.78
N SER A 201 17.09 4.59 -3.48
CA SER A 201 17.98 3.97 -4.46
C SER A 201 17.47 2.57 -4.85
N TRP A 202 17.84 2.11 -6.05
CA TRP A 202 17.55 0.74 -6.48
C TRP A 202 18.39 -0.27 -5.69
N VAL A 203 17.83 -1.46 -5.45
CA VAL A 203 18.41 -2.52 -4.63
C VAL A 203 18.58 -3.81 -5.45
N GLU A 204 19.73 -4.46 -5.33
CA GLU A 204 20.05 -5.70 -6.06
C GLU A 204 19.51 -6.97 -5.38
N GLY A 205 19.21 -6.92 -4.07
CA GLY A 205 18.54 -8.01 -3.34
C GLY A 205 19.35 -9.31 -3.19
N GLY A 206 20.62 -9.32 -3.60
CA GLY A 206 21.48 -10.53 -3.59
C GLY A 206 21.27 -11.44 -4.81
N PHE A 207 20.53 -10.99 -5.82
CA PHE A 207 20.18 -11.80 -7.00
C PHE A 207 21.10 -11.57 -8.21
N TYR A 208 22.17 -10.78 -8.04
CA TYR A 208 23.11 -10.40 -9.10
C TYR A 208 24.57 -10.68 -8.65
N PRO A 209 25.00 -11.95 -8.57
CA PRO A 209 26.31 -12.30 -7.98
C PRO A 209 27.51 -11.81 -8.80
N ASN A 210 27.36 -11.71 -10.13
CA ASN A 210 28.44 -11.35 -11.06
C ASN A 210 28.13 -10.08 -11.86
N LEU A 211 27.11 -9.32 -11.45
CA LEU A 211 26.65 -8.15 -12.14
C LEU A 211 26.39 -7.05 -11.12
N THR A 212 26.77 -5.82 -11.46
CA THR A 212 26.36 -4.63 -10.70
C THR A 212 25.40 -3.82 -11.55
N PRO A 213 24.08 -4.11 -11.52
CA PRO A 213 23.09 -3.41 -12.33
C PRO A 213 23.23 -1.89 -12.30
N ASN A 214 23.51 -1.29 -11.14
CA ASN A 214 23.68 0.17 -11.05
C ASN A 214 24.78 0.70 -11.97
N THR A 215 25.89 -0.01 -12.08
CA THR A 215 26.98 0.32 -13.00
C THR A 215 26.57 0.11 -14.45
N GLN A 216 25.88 -1.01 -14.75
CA GLN A 216 25.46 -1.35 -16.12
C GLN A 216 24.47 -0.34 -16.70
N TYR A 217 23.56 0.18 -15.88
CA TYR A 217 22.66 1.27 -16.30
C TYR A 217 23.37 2.64 -16.40
N GLY A 218 24.66 2.76 -16.07
CA GLY A 218 25.42 3.99 -16.31
C GLY A 218 25.65 4.21 -17.81
N ARG A 219 25.39 5.42 -18.32
CA ARG A 219 25.53 5.74 -19.76
C ARG A 219 26.88 5.35 -20.35
N ASN A 220 27.97 5.62 -19.63
CA ASN A 220 29.32 5.22 -20.06
C ASN A 220 29.45 3.70 -20.24
N GLN A 221 28.88 2.93 -19.31
CA GLN A 221 28.91 1.48 -19.40
C GLN A 221 28.01 0.97 -20.53
N GLN A 222 26.83 1.57 -20.73
CA GLN A 222 25.96 1.23 -21.85
C GLN A 222 26.65 1.47 -23.20
N ILE A 223 27.29 2.63 -23.37
CA ILE A 223 28.08 2.96 -24.57
C ILE A 223 29.19 1.92 -24.76
N ALA A 224 29.96 1.59 -23.72
CA ALA A 224 31.03 0.60 -23.80
C ALA A 224 30.51 -0.81 -24.19
N THR A 225 29.40 -1.24 -23.59
CA THR A 225 28.76 -2.52 -23.89
C THR A 225 28.27 -2.56 -25.34
N LEU A 226 27.54 -1.54 -25.80
CA LEU A 226 27.07 -1.47 -27.19
C LEU A 226 28.22 -1.36 -28.19
N SER A 227 29.26 -0.59 -27.87
CA SER A 227 30.46 -0.47 -28.72
C SER A 227 31.12 -1.84 -28.92
N THR A 228 31.14 -2.67 -27.87
CA THR A 228 31.67 -4.04 -27.94
C THR A 228 30.79 -4.93 -28.81
N ILE A 229 29.46 -4.90 -28.62
CA ILE A 229 28.50 -5.70 -29.39
C ILE A 229 28.53 -5.34 -30.88
N LEU A 230 28.63 -4.05 -31.19
CA LEU A 230 28.57 -3.52 -32.56
C LEU A 230 29.94 -3.40 -33.23
N GLY A 231 31.03 -3.63 -32.50
CA GLY A 231 32.40 -3.48 -32.99
C GLY A 231 32.80 -2.05 -33.36
N SER A 232 32.11 -1.03 -32.83
CA SER A 232 32.34 0.38 -33.14
C SER A 232 31.90 1.31 -32.01
N THR A 233 32.82 2.17 -31.56
CA THR A 233 32.55 3.21 -30.56
C THR A 233 31.54 4.24 -31.06
N ASP A 234 31.60 4.59 -32.36
CA ASP A 234 30.69 5.55 -32.96
C ASP A 234 29.25 5.00 -32.96
N LEU A 235 29.07 3.71 -33.25
CA LEU A 235 27.76 3.05 -33.17
C LEU A 235 27.26 2.93 -31.73
N GLY A 236 28.15 2.66 -30.77
CA GLY A 236 27.78 2.65 -29.35
C GLY A 236 27.27 4.01 -28.86
N ALA A 237 27.94 5.09 -29.24
CA ALA A 237 27.56 6.47 -28.92
C ALA A 237 26.34 6.97 -29.72
N GLN A 238 26.01 6.33 -30.85
CA GLN A 238 24.83 6.66 -31.64
C GLN A 238 23.54 6.24 -30.93
N TYR A 239 23.52 5.07 -30.26
CA TYR A 239 22.32 4.52 -29.62
C TYR A 239 22.17 4.89 -28.14
N VAL A 240 23.22 5.41 -27.52
CA VAL A 240 23.19 5.94 -26.16
C VAL A 240 23.89 7.29 -26.11
N SER A 241 23.13 8.33 -25.81
CA SER A 241 23.65 9.67 -25.59
C SER A 241 24.28 9.80 -24.21
N SER A 242 25.44 10.45 -24.14
CA SER A 242 26.07 10.83 -22.88
C SER A 242 25.32 11.97 -22.17
N THR A 243 24.58 12.80 -22.92
CA THR A 243 23.99 14.06 -22.41
C THR A 243 22.46 14.10 -22.47
N SER A 244 21.81 13.50 -23.47
CA SER A 244 20.35 13.55 -23.65
C SER A 244 19.62 12.37 -22.98
N ASP A 245 18.29 12.35 -23.10
CA ASP A 245 17.45 11.27 -22.58
C ASP A 245 17.41 10.01 -23.47
N TYR A 246 18.27 9.94 -24.48
CA TYR A 246 18.40 8.76 -25.33
C TYR A 246 19.36 7.74 -24.69
N TYR A 247 18.90 7.01 -23.68
CA TYR A 247 19.66 5.98 -22.97
C TYR A 247 18.71 4.94 -22.33
N LEU A 248 19.22 3.77 -21.97
CA LEU A 248 18.43 2.76 -21.26
C LEU A 248 18.29 3.14 -19.79
N SER A 249 17.05 3.21 -19.30
CA SER A 249 16.75 3.51 -17.91
C SER A 249 16.20 2.27 -17.19
N ARG A 250 16.17 2.33 -15.86
CA ARG A 250 15.55 1.29 -15.02
C ARG A 250 14.04 1.53 -15.03
N GLY A 251 13.33 0.87 -15.95
CA GLY A 251 11.89 0.98 -16.11
C GLY A 251 11.19 -0.02 -15.19
N HIS A 252 10.26 0.42 -14.35
CA HIS A 252 9.56 -0.53 -13.47
C HIS A 252 8.66 -1.47 -14.27
N LEU A 253 8.62 -2.76 -13.91
CA LEU A 253 7.56 -3.68 -14.34
C LEU A 253 6.29 -3.50 -13.49
N ILE A 254 6.44 -3.39 -12.17
CA ILE A 254 5.39 -2.94 -11.24
C ILE A 254 5.69 -1.51 -10.82
N ALA A 255 4.80 -0.58 -11.15
CA ALA A 255 5.09 0.83 -10.97
C ALA A 255 4.98 1.25 -9.50
N LYS A 256 5.80 2.24 -9.12
CA LYS A 256 5.71 2.90 -7.82
C LYS A 256 4.27 3.33 -7.49
N ALA A 257 3.58 3.92 -8.47
CA ALA A 257 2.25 4.51 -8.28
C ALA A 257 1.11 3.48 -8.15
N ASP A 258 1.40 2.18 -8.33
CA ASP A 258 0.40 1.12 -8.18
C ASP A 258 0.21 0.68 -6.72
N TYR A 259 0.92 1.30 -5.77
CA TYR A 259 0.78 1.06 -4.35
C TYR A 259 0.31 2.29 -3.57
N VAL A 260 -0.55 2.04 -2.57
CA VAL A 260 -1.14 3.08 -1.73
C VAL A 260 -0.10 3.74 -0.83
N TYR A 261 0.66 2.96 -0.06
CA TYR A 261 1.55 3.49 0.96
C TYR A 261 2.95 3.78 0.46
N GLY A 262 3.55 4.87 0.89
CA GLY A 262 4.93 5.23 0.58
C GLY A 262 5.97 4.12 0.87
N SER A 263 5.76 3.32 1.91
CA SER A 263 6.63 2.15 2.17
C SER A 263 6.48 1.06 1.11
N GLN A 264 5.27 0.75 0.67
CA GLN A 264 4.99 -0.20 -0.42
C GLN A 264 5.54 0.32 -1.75
N GLN A 265 5.37 1.61 -2.02
CA GLN A 265 5.96 2.30 -3.18
C GLN A 265 7.49 2.16 -3.23
N ARG A 266 8.17 2.19 -2.07
CA ARG A 266 9.62 2.00 -2.00
C ARG A 266 10.03 0.55 -2.27
N ALA A 267 9.18 -0.41 -1.96
CA ALA A 267 9.43 -1.81 -2.21
C ALA A 267 9.47 -2.17 -3.71
N THR A 268 9.07 -1.27 -4.63
CA THR A 268 9.16 -1.52 -6.07
C THR A 268 10.56 -1.30 -6.66
N PHE A 269 11.50 -0.74 -5.87
CA PHE A 269 12.83 -0.33 -6.34
C PHE A 269 13.88 -1.44 -6.23
N TYR A 270 13.53 -2.61 -6.72
CA TYR A 270 14.45 -3.72 -6.88
C TYR A 270 14.81 -3.92 -8.35
N TYR A 271 16.07 -4.22 -8.66
CA TYR A 271 16.51 -4.41 -10.05
C TYR A 271 15.81 -5.57 -10.76
N MET A 272 15.36 -6.58 -10.02
CA MET A 272 14.54 -7.66 -10.60
C MET A 272 13.10 -7.22 -10.91
N ASN A 273 12.73 -5.97 -10.63
CA ASN A 273 11.50 -5.33 -11.08
C ASN A 273 11.80 -4.27 -12.15
N SER A 274 12.91 -4.39 -12.89
CA SER A 274 13.32 -3.44 -13.93
C SER A 274 13.89 -4.03 -15.22
#